data_AF-A0A091NQ96-F1
#
_entry.id   AF-A0A091NQ96-F1
#
_cell.length_a   1.000
_cell.length_b   1.000
_cell.length_c   1.000
_cell.angle_alpha   90.00
_cell.angle_beta   90.00
_cell.angle_gamma   90.00
#
_symmetry.space_group_name_H-M   'P 1'
#
loop_
_entity.id
_entity.type
_entity.pdbx_description
1 polymer ?
#
loop_
_entity_poly.entity_id
_entity_poly.type
_entity_poly.pdbx_seq_one_letter_code
_entity_poly.pdbx_strand_id
1 'polypeptide(L)'
;GLARLPRMEPRAGTRIRFTELPKQPYPEGATPAEVTRHSMDLSYALEQVLTQRYASQPLDLLAELQFAFICFLIGNVYDAFEHWKRLLNILCRSEDAMGKYQDLYVNLISVLYHQLSEIPADFFVDIVSQDNFLTSTLQVFFSCTCSAAVDGTLRRKAEKFKAHLTKKFKWDFEAEPDDCAPVVVELPEGV
;
A
#
# COMPACT_ATOMS: atom_id res chain seq x y z
N GLY A 1 5.26 -3.78 -35.62
CA GLY A 1 6.12 -3.51 -34.46
C GLY A 1 6.09 -4.66 -33.47
N LEU A 2 5.00 -4.83 -32.72
CA LEU A 2 4.91 -5.78 -31.60
C LEU A 2 5.00 -7.27 -31.95
N ALA A 3 4.63 -7.69 -33.16
CA ALA A 3 4.65 -9.10 -33.57
C ALA A 3 6.06 -9.73 -33.69
N ARG A 4 7.13 -8.93 -33.58
CA ARG A 4 8.54 -9.38 -33.66
C ARG A 4 9.24 -9.45 -32.30
N LEU A 5 8.55 -9.10 -31.21
CA LEU A 5 9.13 -9.22 -29.87
C LEU A 5 9.09 -10.67 -29.39
N PRO A 6 10.14 -11.15 -28.70
CA PRO A 6 10.12 -12.46 -28.06
C PRO A 6 8.95 -12.55 -27.06
N ARG A 7 8.19 -13.64 -27.10
CA ARG A 7 7.21 -13.95 -26.06
C ARG A 7 7.97 -14.42 -24.82
N MET A 8 8.12 -13.53 -23.83
CA MET A 8 8.72 -13.87 -22.55
C MET A 8 7.69 -14.60 -21.68
N GLU A 9 7.54 -15.90 -21.91
CA GLU A 9 6.71 -16.76 -21.07
C GLU A 9 7.58 -17.46 -20.00
N PRO A 10 7.19 -17.43 -18.71
CA PRO A 10 7.90 -18.16 -17.66
C PRO A 10 7.91 -19.64 -17.97
N ARG A 11 9.04 -20.30 -17.74
CA ARG A 11 9.12 -21.77 -17.84
C ARG A 11 8.15 -22.40 -16.84
N ALA A 12 7.57 -23.53 -17.21
CA ALA A 12 6.69 -24.27 -16.32
C ALA A 12 7.44 -24.59 -15.01
N GLY A 13 6.81 -24.28 -13.86
CA GLY A 13 7.41 -24.47 -12.55
C GLY A 13 8.31 -23.34 -12.03
N THR A 14 8.70 -22.36 -12.86
CA THR A 14 9.57 -21.25 -12.43
C THR A 14 8.80 -19.97 -12.09
N ARG A 15 7.47 -19.97 -12.25
CA ARG A 15 6.64 -18.82 -11.92
C ARG A 15 6.49 -18.67 -10.41
N ILE A 16 6.76 -17.48 -9.90
CA ILE A 16 6.42 -17.10 -8.53
C ILE A 16 4.90 -17.08 -8.39
N ARG A 17 4.37 -17.81 -7.40
CA ARG A 17 2.92 -17.97 -7.18
C ARG A 17 2.46 -17.11 -6.03
N PHE A 18 2.40 -15.80 -6.27
CA PHE A 18 1.80 -14.86 -5.34
C PHE A 18 0.30 -15.13 -5.16
N THR A 19 -0.25 -14.66 -4.04
CA THR A 19 -1.69 -14.66 -3.82
C THR A 19 -2.38 -13.79 -4.87
N GLU A 20 -3.48 -14.29 -5.44
CA GLU A 20 -4.29 -13.50 -6.35
C GLU A 20 -5.05 -12.42 -5.58
N LEU A 21 -4.60 -11.17 -5.71
CA LEU A 21 -5.26 -10.05 -5.07
C LEU A 21 -6.53 -9.64 -5.82
N PRO A 22 -7.62 -9.29 -5.11
CA PRO A 22 -8.87 -8.84 -5.72
C PRO A 22 -8.65 -7.75 -6.76
N LYS A 23 -9.29 -7.89 -7.92
CA LYS A 23 -9.26 -6.87 -8.98
C LYS A 23 -10.23 -5.73 -8.71
N GLN A 24 -11.28 -6.02 -7.95
CA GLN A 24 -12.30 -5.06 -7.53
C GLN A 24 -12.38 -5.08 -6.00
N PRO A 25 -12.44 -3.92 -5.34
CA PRO A 25 -12.43 -3.86 -3.89
C PRO A 25 -13.82 -4.01 -3.26
N TYR A 26 -14.86 -4.25 -4.06
CA TYR A 26 -16.27 -4.35 -3.65
C TYR A 26 -16.91 -5.66 -4.11
N PRO A 27 -18.01 -6.11 -3.47
CA PRO A 27 -18.76 -7.30 -3.89
C PRO A 27 -19.43 -7.12 -5.26
N GLU A 28 -19.68 -8.23 -5.95
CA GLU A 28 -20.49 -8.23 -7.17
C GLU A 28 -21.90 -7.70 -6.89
N GLY A 29 -22.39 -6.80 -7.75
CA GLY A 29 -23.70 -6.17 -7.59
C GLY A 29 -23.75 -5.04 -6.57
N ALA A 30 -22.59 -4.56 -6.07
CA ALA A 30 -22.52 -3.42 -5.17
C ALA A 30 -23.23 -2.17 -5.74
N THR A 31 -23.99 -1.49 -4.89
CA THR A 31 -24.58 -0.19 -5.22
C THR A 31 -23.48 0.87 -5.41
N PRO A 32 -23.74 1.99 -6.12
CA PRO A 32 -22.74 3.05 -6.28
C PRO A 32 -22.18 3.57 -4.95
N ALA A 33 -23.01 3.65 -3.91
CA ALA A 33 -22.58 4.05 -2.57
C ALA A 33 -21.61 3.03 -1.94
N GLU A 34 -21.89 1.73 -2.11
CA GLU A 34 -21.01 0.66 -1.63
C GLU A 34 -19.70 0.59 -2.42
N VAL A 35 -19.75 0.79 -3.74
CA VAL A 35 -18.56 0.91 -4.60
C VAL A 35 -17.65 2.02 -4.08
N THR A 36 -18.19 3.21 -3.83
CA THR A 36 -17.41 4.32 -3.27
C THR A 36 -16.84 3.98 -1.90
N ARG A 37 -17.68 3.45 -0.98
CA ARG A 37 -17.24 3.07 0.36
C ARG A 37 -16.06 2.10 0.33
N HIS A 38 -16.20 1.01 -0.42
CA HIS A 38 -15.17 -0.04 -0.54
C HIS A 38 -13.97 0.38 -1.39
N SER A 39 -14.09 1.42 -2.21
CA SER A 39 -12.94 1.98 -2.93
C SER A 39 -12.17 3.00 -2.09
N MET A 40 -12.81 3.65 -1.11
CA MET A 40 -12.16 4.51 -0.13
C MET A 40 -11.44 3.68 0.93
N ASP A 41 -12.11 2.65 1.48
CA ASP A 41 -11.57 1.70 2.44
C ASP A 41 -11.48 0.28 1.85
N LEU A 42 -10.25 -0.21 1.70
CA LEU A 42 -9.93 -1.52 1.13
C LEU A 42 -10.07 -2.69 2.13
N SER A 43 -10.61 -2.46 3.33
CA SER A 43 -10.76 -3.48 4.37
C SER A 43 -11.56 -4.69 3.89
N TYR A 44 -12.53 -4.51 3.00
CA TYR A 44 -13.24 -5.63 2.37
C TYR A 44 -12.30 -6.49 1.50
N ALA A 45 -11.47 -5.86 0.68
CA ALA A 45 -10.50 -6.56 -0.17
C ALA A 45 -9.43 -7.28 0.68
N LEU A 46 -8.95 -6.63 1.76
CA LEU A 46 -8.03 -7.25 2.71
C LEU A 46 -8.66 -8.47 3.38
N GLU A 47 -9.90 -8.37 3.84
CA GLU A 47 -10.61 -9.49 4.45
C GLU A 47 -10.77 -10.66 3.47
N GLN A 48 -11.05 -10.41 2.19
CA GLN A 48 -11.07 -11.46 1.17
C GLN A 48 -9.72 -12.17 1.04
N VAL A 49 -8.61 -11.41 0.98
CA VAL A 49 -7.27 -11.98 0.89
C VAL A 49 -6.95 -12.84 2.12
N LEU A 50 -7.26 -12.31 3.31
CA LEU A 50 -7.02 -13.00 4.58
C LEU A 50 -7.85 -14.29 4.67
N THR A 51 -9.14 -14.23 4.40
CA THR A 51 -10.03 -15.39 4.50
C THR A 51 -9.74 -16.47 3.46
N GLN A 52 -9.29 -16.10 2.27
CA GLN A 52 -9.02 -17.07 1.20
C GLN A 52 -7.68 -17.80 1.36
N ARG A 53 -6.64 -17.13 1.86
CA ARG A 53 -5.26 -17.69 1.88
C ARG A 53 -4.59 -17.71 3.24
N TYR A 54 -5.03 -16.89 4.19
CA TYR A 54 -4.35 -16.66 5.47
C TYR A 54 -5.27 -16.81 6.68
N ALA A 55 -6.39 -17.53 6.54
CA ALA A 55 -7.45 -17.59 7.54
C ALA A 55 -6.96 -18.09 8.90
N SER A 56 -5.98 -18.99 8.90
CA SER A 56 -5.38 -19.54 10.13
C SER A 56 -4.34 -18.61 10.76
N GLN A 57 -3.67 -17.77 9.96
CA GLN A 57 -2.56 -16.95 10.42
C GLN A 57 -2.43 -15.66 9.56
N PRO A 58 -3.12 -14.57 9.93
CA PRO A 58 -3.07 -13.31 9.18
C PRO A 58 -1.66 -12.72 9.01
N LEU A 59 -0.75 -13.00 9.94
CA LEU A 59 0.65 -12.55 9.86
C LEU A 59 1.42 -13.13 8.68
N ASP A 60 1.00 -14.25 8.11
CA ASP A 60 1.64 -14.86 6.94
C ASP A 60 1.49 -13.98 5.69
N LEU A 61 0.51 -13.06 5.66
CA LEU A 61 0.42 -12.02 4.64
C LEU A 61 1.67 -11.12 4.62
N LEU A 62 2.26 -10.84 5.80
CA LEU A 62 3.51 -10.08 5.88
C LEU A 62 4.70 -10.90 5.38
N ALA A 63 4.65 -12.24 5.48
CA ALA A 63 5.67 -13.09 4.90
C ALA A 63 5.63 -13.01 3.36
N GLU A 64 4.44 -13.03 2.76
CA GLU A 64 4.31 -12.82 1.31
C GLU A 64 4.75 -11.41 0.89
N LEU A 65 4.42 -10.37 1.67
CA LEU A 65 4.89 -9.00 1.45
C LEU A 65 6.43 -8.92 1.47
N GLN A 66 7.08 -9.53 2.46
CA GLN A 66 8.55 -9.58 2.55
C GLN A 66 9.17 -10.37 1.42
N PHE A 67 8.58 -11.50 1.06
CA PHE A 67 9.06 -12.33 -0.04
C PHE A 67 8.98 -11.58 -1.39
N ALA A 68 7.88 -10.87 -1.63
CA ALA A 68 7.73 -10.00 -2.80
C ALA A 68 8.82 -8.91 -2.84
N PHE A 69 9.07 -8.24 -1.70
CA PHE A 69 10.13 -7.24 -1.59
C PHE A 69 11.53 -7.80 -1.90
N ILE A 70 11.88 -8.98 -1.38
CA ILE A 70 13.18 -9.61 -1.65
C ILE A 70 13.31 -10.00 -3.13
N CYS A 71 12.27 -10.58 -3.72
CA CYS A 71 12.24 -10.96 -5.13
C CYS A 71 12.34 -9.74 -6.05
N PHE A 72 11.73 -8.63 -5.64
CA PHE A 72 11.89 -7.33 -6.28
C PHE A 72 13.32 -6.82 -6.18
N LEU A 73 13.83 -6.65 -4.95
CA LEU A 73 15.09 -5.94 -4.72
C LEU A 73 16.33 -6.72 -5.19
N ILE A 74 16.38 -8.02 -4.91
CA ILE A 74 17.52 -8.87 -5.25
C ILE A 74 17.30 -9.53 -6.62
N GLY A 75 16.10 -10.07 -6.83
CA GLY A 75 15.76 -10.79 -8.05
C GLY A 75 15.47 -9.87 -9.24
N ASN A 76 15.33 -8.56 -9.02
CA ASN A 76 14.94 -7.58 -10.05
C ASN A 76 13.65 -8.02 -10.79
N VAL A 77 12.75 -8.72 -10.09
CA VAL A 77 11.51 -9.24 -10.66
C VAL A 77 10.44 -8.16 -10.60
N TYR A 78 10.09 -7.60 -11.76
CA TYR A 78 9.08 -6.55 -11.87
C TYR A 78 7.69 -6.99 -11.36
N ASP A 79 7.28 -8.23 -11.64
CA ASP A 79 6.01 -8.75 -11.12
C ASP A 79 5.97 -8.76 -9.58
N ALA A 80 7.11 -8.94 -8.92
CA ALA A 80 7.22 -8.89 -7.47
C ALA A 80 7.13 -7.46 -6.92
N PHE A 81 7.64 -6.47 -7.67
CA PHE A 81 7.45 -5.05 -7.36
C PHE A 81 5.98 -4.65 -7.41
N GLU A 82 5.30 -5.00 -8.49
CA GLU A 82 3.88 -4.71 -8.66
C GLU A 82 3.03 -5.42 -7.60
N HIS A 83 3.38 -6.65 -7.24
CA HIS A 83 2.72 -7.36 -6.16
C HIS A 83 2.95 -6.70 -4.78
N TRP A 84 4.19 -6.31 -4.47
CA TRP A 84 4.54 -5.59 -3.25
C TRP A 84 3.76 -4.27 -3.14
N LYS A 85 3.72 -3.47 -4.22
CA LYS A 85 2.92 -2.23 -4.31
C LYS A 85 1.44 -2.47 -4.01
N ARG A 86 0.84 -3.48 -4.66
CA ARG A 86 -0.59 -3.79 -4.49
C ARG A 86 -0.91 -4.26 -3.07
N LEU A 87 -0.06 -5.09 -2.48
CA LEU A 87 -0.19 -5.53 -1.09
C LEU A 87 -0.10 -4.34 -0.11
N LEU A 88 0.89 -3.47 -0.29
CA LEU A 88 1.03 -2.26 0.52
C LEU A 88 -0.20 -1.36 0.40
N ASN A 89 -0.68 -1.12 -0.81
CA ASN A 89 -1.87 -0.30 -1.03
C ASN A 89 -3.10 -0.89 -0.32
N ILE A 90 -3.33 -2.20 -0.39
CA ILE A 90 -4.44 -2.85 0.34
C ILE A 90 -4.26 -2.69 1.85
N LEU A 91 -3.09 -3.02 2.39
CA LEU A 91 -2.82 -2.93 3.83
C LEU A 91 -2.99 -1.50 4.35
N CYS A 92 -2.40 -0.52 3.68
CA CYS A 92 -2.35 0.87 4.12
C CYS A 92 -3.68 1.61 4.01
N ARG A 93 -4.59 1.17 3.13
CA ARG A 93 -5.91 1.79 2.92
C ARG A 93 -7.07 0.99 3.52
N SER A 94 -6.78 0.07 4.44
CA SER A 94 -7.80 -0.74 5.12
C SER A 94 -8.02 -0.25 6.55
N GLU A 95 -8.74 0.87 6.72
CA GLU A 95 -8.91 1.54 8.02
C GLU A 95 -9.71 0.67 9.00
N ASP A 96 -10.88 0.16 8.59
CA ASP A 96 -11.71 -0.71 9.42
C ASP A 96 -10.94 -1.97 9.89
N ALA A 97 -10.04 -2.49 9.04
CA ALA A 97 -9.21 -3.65 9.37
C ALA A 97 -8.15 -3.37 10.43
N MET A 98 -7.71 -2.12 10.60
CA MET A 98 -6.67 -1.77 11.60
C MET A 98 -7.14 -2.03 13.03
N GLY A 99 -8.41 -1.77 13.32
CA GLY A 99 -8.99 -2.06 14.63
C GLY A 99 -9.06 -3.55 14.94
N LYS A 100 -9.29 -4.38 13.91
CA LYS A 100 -9.45 -5.84 14.02
C LYS A 100 -8.11 -6.60 14.05
N TYR A 101 -7.11 -6.16 13.28
CA TYR A 101 -5.84 -6.85 13.10
C TYR A 101 -4.65 -6.04 13.61
N GLN A 102 -4.72 -5.51 14.84
CA GLN A 102 -3.70 -4.61 15.39
C GLN A 102 -2.29 -5.19 15.34
N ASP A 103 -2.13 -6.48 15.71
CA ASP A 103 -0.84 -7.17 15.65
C ASP A 103 -0.25 -7.20 14.22
N LEU A 104 -1.11 -7.38 13.20
CA LEU A 104 -0.69 -7.34 11.80
C LEU A 104 -0.07 -5.97 11.47
N TYR A 105 -0.71 -4.89 11.87
CA TYR A 105 -0.26 -3.53 11.58
C TYR A 105 0.96 -3.10 12.40
N VAL A 106 1.06 -3.52 13.66
CA VAL A 106 2.26 -3.30 14.49
C VAL A 106 3.47 -3.98 13.85
N ASN A 107 3.28 -5.19 13.32
CA ASN A 107 4.33 -5.91 12.60
C ASN A 107 4.58 -5.32 11.21
N LEU A 108 3.56 -4.86 10.49
CA LEU A 108 3.72 -4.17 9.21
C LEU A 108 4.64 -2.96 9.32
N ILE A 109 4.48 -2.13 10.37
CA ILE A 109 5.39 -1.00 10.60
C ILE A 109 6.83 -1.47 10.81
N SER A 110 7.04 -2.55 11.58
CA SER A 110 8.38 -3.12 11.73
C SER A 110 8.94 -3.59 10.38
N VAL A 111 8.15 -4.27 9.56
CA VAL A 111 8.57 -4.76 8.24
C VAL A 111 8.98 -3.60 7.34
N LEU A 112 8.11 -2.60 7.22
CA LEU A 112 8.36 -1.42 6.39
C LEU A 112 9.60 -0.64 6.86
N TYR A 113 9.79 -0.46 8.16
CA TYR A 113 10.96 0.20 8.71
C TYR A 113 12.28 -0.44 8.24
N HIS A 114 12.36 -1.77 8.28
CA HIS A 114 13.55 -2.49 7.85
C HIS A 114 13.65 -2.50 6.33
N GLN A 115 12.57 -2.82 5.60
CA GLN A 115 12.57 -2.84 4.13
C GLN A 115 13.08 -1.53 3.54
N LEU A 116 12.53 -0.39 3.98
CA LEU A 116 12.93 0.93 3.46
C LEU A 116 14.37 1.30 3.82
N SER A 117 14.96 0.65 4.83
CA SER A 117 16.36 0.85 5.19
C SER A 117 17.32 0.03 4.33
N GLU A 118 16.86 -1.05 3.71
CA GLU A 118 17.65 -1.92 2.84
C GLU A 118 17.61 -1.48 1.36
N ILE A 119 16.71 -0.57 0.98
CA ILE A 119 16.65 -0.07 -0.41
C ILE A 119 17.88 0.80 -0.70
N PRO A 120 18.70 0.47 -1.72
CA PRO A 120 19.80 1.31 -2.19
C PRO A 120 19.31 2.70 -2.63
N ALA A 121 20.12 3.74 -2.40
CA ALA A 121 19.69 5.12 -2.61
C ALA A 121 19.33 5.44 -4.07
N ASP A 122 20.07 4.86 -5.02
CA ASP A 122 19.79 4.94 -6.46
C ASP A 122 18.45 4.29 -6.81
N PHE A 123 18.21 3.09 -6.30
CA PHE A 123 16.95 2.38 -6.55
C PHE A 123 15.75 3.05 -5.86
N PHE A 124 15.99 3.68 -4.70
CA PHE A 124 14.97 4.43 -3.99
C PHE A 124 14.47 5.61 -4.83
N VAL A 125 15.35 6.32 -5.54
CA VAL A 125 14.97 7.41 -6.46
C VAL A 125 14.04 6.89 -7.55
N ASP A 126 14.31 5.73 -8.14
CA ASP A 126 13.44 5.13 -9.17
C ASP A 126 12.05 4.76 -8.61
N ILE A 127 12.01 4.19 -7.40
CA ILE A 127 10.76 3.82 -6.71
C ILE A 127 9.88 5.04 -6.40
N VAL A 128 10.48 6.17 -6.02
CA VAL A 128 9.74 7.38 -5.61
C VAL A 128 9.52 8.37 -6.76
N SER A 129 10.36 8.35 -7.79
CA SER A 129 10.24 9.25 -8.96
C SER A 129 9.11 8.85 -9.89
N GLN A 130 8.73 7.55 -9.92
CA GLN A 130 7.55 7.07 -10.64
C GLN A 130 6.34 7.05 -9.70
N ASP A 131 5.51 8.09 -9.77
CA ASP A 131 4.23 8.27 -9.06
C ASP A 131 4.29 8.41 -7.53
N ASN A 132 5.49 8.48 -6.93
CA ASN A 132 5.72 8.58 -5.48
C ASN A 132 4.76 7.71 -4.64
N PHE A 133 4.45 6.51 -5.15
CA PHE A 133 3.35 5.69 -4.63
C PHE A 133 3.57 5.37 -3.14
N LEU A 134 4.83 5.25 -2.73
CA LEU A 134 5.19 4.89 -1.37
C LEU A 134 4.87 6.03 -0.40
N THR A 135 5.16 7.28 -0.77
CA THR A 135 4.83 8.44 0.06
C THR A 135 3.31 8.59 0.16
N SER A 136 2.58 8.51 -0.96
CA SER A 136 1.11 8.63 -0.94
C SER A 136 0.43 7.49 -0.19
N THR A 137 0.90 6.25 -0.37
CA THR A 137 0.37 5.08 0.37
C THR A 137 0.61 5.20 1.87
N LEU A 138 1.80 5.64 2.28
CA LEU A 138 2.13 5.84 3.68
C LEU A 138 1.44 7.06 4.29
N GLN A 139 1.20 8.11 3.51
CA GLN A 139 0.38 9.25 3.95
C GLN A 139 -1.03 8.78 4.33
N VAL A 140 -1.68 8.00 3.45
CA VAL A 140 -3.00 7.43 3.76
C VAL A 140 -2.94 6.52 4.98
N PHE A 141 -1.90 5.68 5.09
CA PHE A 141 -1.70 4.84 6.26
C PHE A 141 -1.65 5.65 7.57
N PHE A 142 -0.85 6.72 7.62
CA PHE A 142 -0.74 7.55 8.81
C PHE A 142 -2.07 8.23 9.16
N SER A 143 -2.79 8.74 8.16
CA SER A 143 -4.13 9.30 8.35
C SER A 143 -5.11 8.28 8.95
N CYS A 144 -5.13 7.04 8.45
CA CYS A 144 -5.95 5.97 9.01
C CYS A 144 -5.54 5.61 10.45
N THR A 145 -4.24 5.63 10.80
CA THR A 145 -3.80 5.34 12.18
C THR A 145 -4.18 6.40 13.22
N CYS A 146 -4.56 7.60 12.77
CA CYS A 146 -5.09 8.66 13.62
C CYS A 146 -6.56 8.42 14.01
N SER A 147 -7.25 7.47 13.38
CA SER A 147 -8.66 7.19 13.68
C SER A 147 -8.87 6.65 15.10
N ALA A 148 -10.11 6.82 15.60
CA ALA A 148 -10.49 6.40 16.94
C ALA A 148 -10.48 4.87 17.12
N ALA A 149 -10.54 4.10 16.03
CA ALA A 149 -10.56 2.64 16.04
C ALA A 149 -9.19 2.02 16.36
N VAL A 150 -8.11 2.80 16.27
CA VAL A 150 -6.74 2.33 16.46
C VAL A 150 -6.27 2.47 17.90
N ASP A 151 -5.66 1.42 18.43
CA ASP A 151 -5.15 1.39 19.80
C ASP A 151 -3.96 2.35 20.01
N GLY A 152 -3.69 2.67 21.28
CA GLY A 152 -2.61 3.60 21.63
C GLY A 152 -1.22 3.07 21.25
N THR A 153 -1.03 1.76 21.14
CA THR A 153 0.28 1.15 20.83
C THR A 153 0.61 1.30 19.36
N LEU A 154 -0.31 0.92 18.47
CA LEU A 154 -0.18 1.07 17.04
C LEU A 154 -0.01 2.54 16.67
N ARG A 155 -0.84 3.43 17.22
CA ARG A 155 -0.73 4.88 16.98
C ARG A 155 0.64 5.43 17.34
N ARG A 156 1.15 5.16 18.55
CA ARG A 156 2.50 5.61 18.97
C ARG A 156 3.60 5.04 18.08
N LYS A 157 3.45 3.80 17.60
CA LYS A 157 4.42 3.18 16.70
C LYS A 157 4.38 3.82 15.31
N ALA A 158 3.19 4.12 14.80
CA ALA A 158 2.98 4.80 13.53
C ALA A 158 3.59 6.20 13.55
N GLU A 159 3.37 6.98 14.62
CA GLU A 159 3.98 8.32 14.80
C GLU A 159 5.52 8.28 14.81
N LYS A 160 6.10 7.33 15.55
CA LYS A 160 7.56 7.14 15.54
C LYS A 160 8.09 6.77 14.16
N PHE A 161 7.33 5.95 13.43
CA PHE A 161 7.69 5.55 12.08
C PHE A 161 7.60 6.73 11.10
N LYS A 162 6.51 7.51 11.15
CA LYS A 162 6.33 8.76 10.39
C LYS A 162 7.49 9.72 10.61
N ALA A 163 7.80 10.03 11.87
CA ALA A 163 8.91 10.90 12.24
C ALA A 163 10.27 10.38 11.74
N HIS A 164 10.49 9.06 11.77
CA HIS A 164 11.70 8.47 11.22
C HIS A 164 11.81 8.68 9.71
N LEU A 165 10.74 8.42 8.96
CA LEU A 165 10.71 8.57 7.51
C LEU A 165 10.88 10.04 7.09
N THR A 166 10.19 10.97 7.74
CA THR A 166 10.36 12.42 7.52
C THR A 166 11.80 12.85 7.78
N LYS A 167 12.43 12.36 8.85
CA LYS A 167 13.84 12.70 9.15
C LYS A 167 14.83 12.07 8.16
N LYS A 168 14.63 10.81 7.77
CA LYS A 168 15.57 10.05 6.95
C LYS A 168 15.47 10.41 5.47
N PHE A 169 14.25 10.53 4.95
CA PHE A 169 13.96 10.72 3.53
C PHE A 169 13.50 12.13 3.17
N LYS A 170 13.30 13.01 4.16
CA LYS A 170 12.76 14.37 3.97
C LYS A 170 11.36 14.39 3.35
N TRP A 171 10.57 13.35 3.58
CA TRP A 171 9.19 13.29 3.12
C TRP A 171 8.27 14.10 4.02
N ASP A 172 7.38 14.85 3.38
CA ASP A 172 6.29 15.53 4.03
C ASP A 172 5.01 14.70 3.86
N PHE A 173 4.42 14.32 4.99
CA PHE A 173 3.16 13.56 5.05
C PHE A 173 1.98 14.43 5.52
N GLU A 174 2.23 15.70 5.84
CA GLU A 174 1.21 16.69 6.22
C GLU A 174 0.80 17.58 5.05
N ALA A 175 1.62 17.62 3.98
CA ALA A 175 1.28 18.35 2.77
C ALA A 175 0.02 17.79 2.11
N GLU A 176 -0.98 18.65 1.89
CA GLU A 176 -2.12 18.30 1.05
C GLU A 176 -1.66 18.19 -0.41
N PRO A 177 -2.05 17.14 -1.15
CA PRO A 177 -1.78 17.05 -2.57
C PRO A 177 -2.40 18.24 -3.30
N ASP A 178 -1.68 18.90 -4.20
CA ASP A 178 -2.19 20.05 -4.98
C ASP A 178 -3.48 19.72 -5.73
N ASP A 179 -3.68 18.45 -6.13
CA ASP A 179 -4.89 17.96 -6.80
C ASP A 179 -6.14 17.95 -5.89
N CYS A 180 -5.97 18.09 -4.58
CA CYS A 180 -7.06 18.22 -3.60
C CYS A 180 -7.38 19.68 -3.25
N ALA A 181 -6.65 20.65 -3.80
CA ALA A 181 -6.93 22.06 -3.58
C ALA A 181 -8.24 22.49 -4.27
N PRO A 182 -9.10 23.28 -3.59
CA PRO A 182 -10.30 23.80 -4.22
C PRO A 182 -9.93 24.71 -5.40
N VAL A 183 -10.65 24.56 -6.52
CA VAL A 183 -10.51 25.48 -7.66
C VAL A 183 -11.00 26.86 -7.22
N VAL A 184 -10.08 27.81 -7.10
CA VAL A 184 -10.39 29.21 -6.79
C VAL A 184 -10.99 29.86 -8.03
N VAL A 185 -12.27 30.21 -7.96
CA VAL A 185 -12.94 31.01 -9.01
C VAL A 185 -12.89 32.46 -8.59
N GLU A 186 -12.18 33.29 -9.35
CA GLU A 186 -12.24 34.74 -9.17
C GLU A 186 -13.66 35.22 -9.51
N LEU A 187 -14.35 35.76 -8.52
CA LEU A 187 -15.65 36.40 -8.74
C LEU A 187 -15.41 37.75 -9.41
N PRO A 188 -16.18 38.12 -10.47
CA PRO A 188 -16.06 39.43 -11.08
C PRO A 188 -16.35 40.51 -10.04
N GLU A 189 -15.49 41.53 -9.98
CA GLU A 189 -15.68 42.69 -9.10
C GLU A 189 -16.98 43.42 -9.48
N GLY A 190 -17.97 43.38 -8.59
CA GLY A 190 -19.17 44.22 -8.66
C GLY A 190 -20.47 43.49 -8.98
N VAL A 191 -21.20 43.13 -7.92
CA VAL A 191 -22.67 43.14 -7.88
C VAL A 191 -23.09 44.07 -6.77
#